data_AF-A0A9Q3EKH2-F1
#
_entry.id   AF-A0A9Q3EKH2-F1
#
_cell.length_a   1.000
_cell.length_b   1.000
_cell.length_c   1.000
_cell.angle_alpha   90.00
_cell.angle_beta   90.00
_cell.angle_gamma   90.00
#
_symmetry.space_group_name_H-M   'P 1'
#
loop_
_entity.id
_entity.type
_entity.pdbx_description
1 polymer ?
#
loop_
_entity_poly.entity_id
_entity_poly.type
_entity_poly.pdbx_seq_one_letter_code
_entity_poly.pdbx_strand_id
1 'polypeptide(L)'
;MVPQEEHHIEGMCATDIGTEFFNQGKESYKVDKICHILFNLLMKDFKNLLLSSKLNEVWKRAYDEGNFHLLDGILYHRTKHTFVIKFTDRTLINTILHGFHDSVVSGRLSEDRILQRVKTFSWWPNWRKYVAEYYQTKQSHRQNVWVDDPNIRTKIPMGNSSHGLGNSLTSRWR
;
A
#
# COMPACT_ATOMS: atom_id res chain seq x y z
N MET A 1 -10.47 34.86 9.29
CA MET A 1 -10.35 34.02 8.09
C MET A 1 -9.70 32.71 8.52
N VAL A 2 -10.47 31.63 8.54
CA VAL A 2 -9.95 30.28 8.78
C VAL A 2 -9.48 29.76 7.43
N PRO A 3 -8.24 29.25 7.28
CA PRO A 3 -7.85 28.62 6.02
C PRO A 3 -8.74 27.38 5.83
N GLN A 4 -9.52 27.36 4.75
CA GLN A 4 -10.16 26.13 4.33
C GLN A 4 -9.06 25.18 3.87
N GLU A 5 -8.85 24.10 4.61
CA GLU A 5 -8.00 23.00 4.17
C GLU A 5 -8.61 22.43 2.89
N GLU A 6 -7.95 22.63 1.75
CA GLU A 6 -8.28 21.97 0.50
C GLU A 6 -8.14 20.46 0.66
N HIS A 7 -9.27 19.76 0.67
CA HIS A 7 -9.30 18.31 0.58
C HIS A 7 -8.95 17.89 -0.86
N HIS A 8 -7.65 17.82 -1.13
CA HIS A 8 -7.11 17.25 -2.37
C HIS A 8 -7.33 15.72 -2.36
N ILE A 9 -8.46 15.29 -2.93
CA ILE A 9 -8.71 13.88 -3.21
C ILE A 9 -7.97 13.54 -4.49
N GLU A 10 -6.72 13.11 -4.38
CA GLU A 10 -6.04 12.47 -5.51
C GLU A 10 -6.00 10.96 -5.36
N GLY A 11 -6.23 10.29 -6.49
CA GLY A 11 -5.90 8.92 -6.91
C GLY A 11 -6.81 7.77 -6.46
N MET A 12 -7.29 7.04 -7.48
CA MET A 12 -8.33 6.00 -7.46
C MET A 12 -9.50 6.40 -6.55
N CYS A 13 -10.36 7.26 -7.08
CA CYS A 13 -11.68 7.40 -6.48
C CYS A 13 -12.38 6.05 -6.64
N ALA A 14 -13.17 5.61 -5.66
CA ALA A 14 -13.92 4.34 -5.78
C ALA A 14 -14.84 4.33 -7.03
N THR A 15 -15.12 5.50 -7.61
CA THR A 15 -15.82 5.69 -8.88
C THR A 15 -15.03 5.29 -10.12
N ASP A 16 -13.69 5.25 -10.05
CA ASP A 16 -12.82 4.84 -11.17
C ASP A 16 -12.63 3.31 -11.21
N ILE A 17 -13.16 2.62 -10.21
CA ILE A 17 -13.04 1.18 -10.05
C ILE A 17 -14.30 0.53 -10.61
N GLY A 18 -14.13 -0.21 -11.70
CA GLY A 18 -15.25 -0.89 -12.36
C GLY A 18 -15.93 -1.91 -11.44
N THR A 19 -17.23 -2.11 -11.66
CA THR A 19 -18.07 -3.09 -10.93
C THR A 19 -17.44 -4.48 -10.88
N GLU A 20 -16.71 -4.86 -11.93
CA GLU A 20 -16.00 -6.13 -12.02
C GLU A 20 -15.00 -6.34 -10.88
N PHE A 21 -14.27 -5.29 -10.48
CA PHE A 21 -13.34 -5.37 -9.36
C PHE A 21 -14.06 -5.65 -8.03
N PHE A 22 -15.22 -5.02 -7.83
CA PHE A 22 -16.04 -5.28 -6.65
C PHE A 22 -16.62 -6.68 -6.66
N ASN A 23 -17.05 -7.19 -7.82
CA ASN A 23 -17.53 -8.56 -7.96
C ASN A 23 -16.42 -9.57 -7.63
N GLN A 24 -15.20 -9.36 -8.13
CA GLN A 24 -14.05 -10.18 -7.75
C GLN A 24 -13.76 -10.11 -6.24
N GLY A 25 -13.90 -8.92 -5.63
CA GLY A 25 -13.85 -8.75 -4.19
C GLY A 25 -14.86 -9.63 -3.45
N LYS A 26 -16.13 -9.64 -3.88
CA LYS A 26 -17.19 -10.47 -3.30
C LYS A 26 -16.90 -11.96 -3.43
N GLU A 27 -16.44 -12.38 -4.60
CA GLU A 27 -16.08 -13.78 -4.84
C GLU A 27 -14.89 -14.23 -3.97
N SER A 28 -13.93 -13.33 -3.72
CA SER A 28 -12.79 -13.64 -2.85
C SER A 28 -13.18 -14.02 -1.41
N TYR A 29 -14.31 -13.50 -0.92
CA TYR A 29 -14.79 -13.81 0.43
C TYR A 29 -15.25 -15.26 0.57
N LYS A 30 -15.57 -15.94 -0.53
CA LYS A 30 -15.96 -17.37 -0.52
C LYS A 30 -14.75 -18.28 -0.34
N VAL A 31 -13.57 -17.81 -0.75
CA VAL A 31 -12.31 -18.56 -0.70
C VAL A 31 -11.62 -18.35 0.65
N ASP A 32 -11.58 -17.12 1.15
CA ASP A 32 -11.00 -16.82 2.46
C ASP A 32 -11.95 -17.23 3.59
N LYS A 33 -11.53 -18.23 4.38
CA LYS A 33 -12.33 -18.79 5.46
C LYS A 33 -12.76 -17.74 6.50
N ILE A 34 -11.90 -16.77 6.82
CA ILE A 34 -12.18 -15.75 7.83
C ILE A 34 -13.18 -14.74 7.28
N CYS A 35 -13.00 -14.27 6.04
CA CYS A 35 -13.96 -13.41 5.37
C CYS A 35 -15.31 -14.11 5.19
N HIS A 36 -15.33 -15.39 4.86
CA HIS A 36 -16.55 -16.16 4.74
C HIS A 36 -17.31 -16.24 6.08
N ILE A 37 -16.59 -16.48 7.19
CA ILE A 37 -17.16 -16.47 8.54
C ILE A 37 -17.72 -15.08 8.85
N LEU A 38 -16.96 -14.02 8.61
CA LEU A 38 -17.38 -12.65 8.89
C LEU A 38 -18.60 -12.25 8.05
N PHE A 39 -18.60 -12.58 6.77
CA PHE A 39 -19.73 -12.35 5.87
C PHE A 39 -21.00 -13.00 6.41
N ASN A 40 -20.92 -14.27 6.81
CA ASN A 40 -22.05 -14.99 7.41
C ASN A 40 -22.48 -14.46 8.78
N LEU A 41 -21.56 -13.90 9.56
CA LEU A 41 -21.87 -13.23 10.83
C LEU A 41 -22.68 -11.96 10.60
N LEU A 42 -22.28 -11.15 9.62
CA LEU A 42 -22.90 -9.85 9.33
C LEU A 42 -24.19 -9.96 8.51
N MET A 43 -24.37 -11.05 7.76
CA MET A 43 -25.64 -11.37 7.08
C MET A 43 -26.77 -11.76 8.05
N LYS A 44 -26.46 -12.13 9.29
CA LYS A 44 -27.44 -12.55 10.28
C LYS A 44 -27.74 -11.40 11.24
N ASP A 45 -29.02 -11.18 11.51
CA ASP A 45 -29.45 -10.11 12.43
C ASP A 45 -29.10 -10.36 13.91
N PHE A 46 -28.63 -11.56 14.25
CA PHE A 46 -28.29 -11.95 15.62
C PHE A 46 -26.84 -12.42 15.77
N LYS A 47 -26.25 -12.11 16.94
CA LYS A 47 -24.87 -12.49 17.27
C LYS A 47 -24.74 -14.02 17.38
N ASN A 48 -24.00 -14.64 16.46
CA ASN A 48 -23.67 -16.06 16.54
C ASN A 48 -22.33 -16.28 17.25
N LEU A 49 -22.38 -16.59 18.55
CA LEU A 49 -21.19 -16.77 19.38
C LEU A 49 -20.28 -17.91 18.88
N LEU A 50 -20.85 -19.02 18.42
CA LEU A 50 -20.12 -20.19 17.90
C LEU A 50 -19.37 -19.89 16.59
N LEU A 51 -19.91 -19.03 15.73
CA LEU A 51 -19.21 -18.61 14.52
C LEU A 51 -18.15 -17.56 14.85
N SER A 52 -18.46 -16.64 15.76
CA SER A 52 -17.53 -15.58 16.19
C SER A 52 -16.26 -16.12 16.86
N SER A 53 -16.33 -17.26 17.56
CA SER A 53 -15.17 -17.90 18.19
C SER A 53 -14.20 -18.52 17.18
N LYS A 54 -14.60 -18.66 15.90
CA LYS A 54 -13.74 -19.15 14.81
C LYS A 54 -12.92 -18.04 14.15
N LEU A 55 -13.22 -16.78 14.45
CA LEU A 55 -12.39 -15.65 14.03
C LEU A 55 -11.08 -15.67 14.84
N ASN A 56 -9.96 -15.36 14.19
CA ASN A 56 -8.72 -15.15 14.92
C ASN A 56 -8.81 -13.85 15.76
N GLU A 57 -7.84 -13.65 16.67
CA GLU A 57 -7.88 -12.57 17.64
C GLU A 57 -8.06 -11.17 17.02
N VAL A 58 -7.33 -10.86 15.95
CA VAL A 58 -7.38 -9.54 15.29
C VAL A 58 -8.76 -9.26 14.71
N TRP A 59 -9.35 -10.27 14.04
CA TRP A 59 -10.66 -10.15 13.43
C TRP A 59 -11.77 -10.18 14.47
N LYS A 60 -11.64 -11.02 15.47
CA LYS A 60 -12.60 -11.14 16.56
C LYS A 60 -12.71 -9.82 17.33
N ARG A 61 -11.59 -9.21 17.68
CA ARG A 61 -11.56 -7.92 18.38
C ARG A 61 -12.28 -6.83 17.59
N ALA A 62 -11.94 -6.67 16.31
CA ALA A 62 -12.58 -5.68 15.45
C ALA A 62 -14.08 -5.98 15.22
N TYR A 63 -14.49 -7.25 15.20
CA TYR A 63 -15.90 -7.65 15.13
C TYR A 63 -16.66 -7.34 16.42
N ASP A 64 -16.10 -7.68 17.58
CA ASP A 64 -16.72 -7.45 18.88
C ASP A 64 -16.86 -5.94 19.17
N GLU A 65 -15.94 -5.12 18.65
CA GLU A 65 -15.99 -3.64 18.66
C GLU A 65 -17.03 -3.04 17.68
N GLY A 66 -17.67 -3.85 16.83
CA GLY A 66 -18.63 -3.37 15.84
C GLY A 66 -18.00 -2.62 14.66
N ASN A 67 -16.72 -2.87 14.38
CA ASN A 67 -16.03 -2.15 13.30
C ASN A 67 -16.35 -2.72 11.91
N PHE A 68 -16.94 -3.90 11.77
CA PHE A 68 -17.26 -4.47 10.46
C PHE A 68 -18.71 -4.23 10.06
N HIS A 69 -18.89 -3.92 8.78
CA HIS A 69 -20.20 -3.67 8.17
C HIS A 69 -20.27 -4.41 6.84
N LEU A 70 -21.46 -4.88 6.47
CA LEU A 70 -21.73 -5.49 5.17
C LEU A 70 -22.75 -4.61 4.44
N LEU A 71 -22.34 -4.05 3.30
CA LEU A 71 -23.19 -3.19 2.46
C LEU A 71 -23.04 -3.64 1.01
N ASP A 72 -24.16 -3.92 0.33
CA ASP A 72 -24.21 -4.40 -1.05
C ASP A 72 -23.32 -5.62 -1.34
N GLY A 73 -23.17 -6.48 -0.32
CA GLY A 73 -22.30 -7.66 -0.36
C GLY A 73 -20.80 -7.37 -0.21
N ILE A 74 -20.40 -6.12 0.04
CA ILE A 74 -19.02 -5.69 0.25
C ILE A 74 -18.75 -5.57 1.75
N LEU A 75 -17.66 -6.17 2.20
CA LEU A 75 -17.20 -6.04 3.58
C LEU A 75 -16.47 -4.71 3.75
N TYR A 76 -16.99 -3.89 4.65
CA TYR A 76 -16.37 -2.65 5.08
C TYR A 76 -15.83 -2.78 6.49
N HIS A 77 -14.87 -1.93 6.79
CA HIS A 77 -14.43 -1.74 8.15
C HIS A 77 -14.27 -0.28 8.48
N ARG A 78 -14.90 0.06 9.59
CA ARG A 78 -14.85 1.34 10.23
C ARG A 78 -13.51 1.50 10.95
N THR A 79 -12.80 2.55 10.59
CA THR A 79 -11.76 3.15 11.43
C THR A 79 -12.36 4.37 12.15
N LYS A 80 -11.60 5.06 13.00
CA LYS A 80 -12.11 6.18 13.82
C LYS A 80 -13.00 7.17 13.07
N HIS A 81 -12.68 7.49 11.81
CA HIS A 81 -13.40 8.49 11.01
C HIS A 81 -13.75 8.06 9.58
N THR A 82 -13.47 6.82 9.17
CA THR A 82 -13.65 6.38 7.78
C THR A 82 -14.14 4.93 7.67
N PHE A 83 -14.81 4.60 6.58
CA PHE A 83 -15.12 3.22 6.18
C PHE A 83 -14.22 2.84 5.01
N VAL A 84 -13.49 1.73 5.16
CA VAL A 84 -12.57 1.25 4.12
C VAL A 84 -12.96 -0.16 3.69
N ILE A 85 -12.74 -0.46 2.41
CA ILE A 85 -13.12 -1.75 1.83
C ILE A 85 -12.17 -2.84 2.34
N LYS A 86 -12.71 -4.03 2.60
CA LYS A 86 -11.93 -5.20 2.96
C LYS A 86 -11.60 -6.06 1.75
N PHE A 87 -10.31 -6.32 1.59
CA PHE A 87 -9.79 -7.29 0.64
C PHE A 87 -8.87 -8.25 1.39
N THR A 88 -8.97 -9.55 1.11
CA THR A 88 -8.02 -10.55 1.59
C THR A 88 -7.29 -11.25 0.46
N ASP A 89 -7.83 -11.18 -0.76
CA ASP A 89 -7.17 -11.73 -1.93
C ASP A 89 -5.90 -10.96 -2.32
N ARG A 90 -4.82 -11.72 -2.49
CA ARG A 90 -3.50 -11.17 -2.83
C ARG A 90 -3.48 -10.53 -4.21
N THR A 91 -4.23 -11.05 -5.17
CA THR A 91 -4.28 -10.51 -6.54
C THR A 91 -4.95 -9.14 -6.56
N LEU A 92 -6.08 -8.99 -5.85
CA LEU A 92 -6.77 -7.71 -5.67
C LEU A 92 -5.90 -6.71 -4.90
N ILE A 93 -5.26 -7.14 -3.81
CA ILE A 93 -4.32 -6.29 -3.05
C ILE A 93 -3.18 -5.81 -3.96
N ASN A 94 -2.56 -6.71 -4.73
CA ASN A 94 -1.48 -6.35 -5.65
C ASN A 94 -1.95 -5.41 -6.76
N THR A 95 -3.19 -5.56 -7.23
CA THR A 95 -3.80 -4.66 -8.23
C THR A 95 -3.93 -3.24 -7.68
N ILE A 96 -4.39 -3.10 -6.42
CA ILE A 96 -4.46 -1.81 -5.73
C ILE A 96 -3.06 -1.20 -5.58
N LEU A 97 -2.09 -1.97 -5.09
CA LEU A 97 -0.73 -1.50 -4.89
C LEU A 97 -0.05 -1.10 -6.21
N HIS A 98 -0.31 -1.86 -7.28
CA HIS A 98 0.13 -1.51 -8.63
C HIS A 98 -0.50 -0.19 -9.09
N GLY A 99 -1.80 0.00 -8.88
CA GLY A 99 -2.49 1.26 -9.14
C GLY A 99 -1.82 2.45 -8.45
N PHE A 100 -1.35 2.29 -7.21
CA PHE A 100 -0.70 3.35 -6.46
C PHE A 100 0.78 3.58 -6.82
N HIS A 101 1.55 2.55 -7.13
CA HIS A 101 3.02 2.67 -7.28
C HIS A 101 3.53 2.52 -8.72
N ASP A 102 2.96 1.59 -9.48
CA ASP A 102 3.50 1.20 -10.78
C ASP A 102 2.73 1.86 -11.95
N SER A 103 1.51 2.31 -11.70
CA SER A 103 0.71 3.02 -12.70
C SER A 103 1.39 4.32 -13.15
N VAL A 104 1.43 4.54 -14.47
CA VAL A 104 2.00 5.76 -15.06
C VAL A 104 1.23 7.00 -14.60
N VAL A 105 -0.08 6.86 -14.37
CA VAL A 105 -0.96 7.97 -13.99
C VAL A 105 -0.93 8.30 -12.49
N SER A 106 -0.40 7.43 -11.63
CA SER A 106 -0.36 7.67 -10.18
C SER A 106 0.87 8.44 -9.71
N GLY A 107 1.75 8.83 -10.63
CA GLY A 107 2.98 9.56 -10.30
C GLY A 107 4.02 8.73 -9.55
N ARG A 108 3.87 7.39 -9.49
CA ARG A 108 4.77 6.46 -8.81
C ARG A 108 5.01 6.82 -7.34
N LEU A 109 3.93 6.73 -6.55
CA LEU A 109 3.92 7.16 -5.16
C LEU A 109 5.04 6.51 -4.32
N SER A 110 5.67 7.27 -3.43
CA SER A 110 6.60 6.72 -2.43
C SER A 110 5.90 5.79 -1.44
N GLU A 111 6.66 4.95 -0.71
CA GLU A 111 6.11 4.05 0.31
C GLU A 111 5.16 4.75 1.28
N ASP A 112 5.58 5.89 1.84
CA ASP A 112 4.75 6.69 2.75
C ASP A 112 3.43 7.13 2.11
N ARG A 113 3.47 7.51 0.83
CA ARG A 113 2.27 7.93 0.08
C ARG A 113 1.35 6.74 -0.19
N ILE A 114 1.89 5.57 -0.53
CA ILE A 114 1.11 4.32 -0.66
C ILE A 114 0.44 4.00 0.68
N LEU A 115 1.17 4.11 1.79
CA LEU A 115 0.63 3.83 3.12
C LEU A 115 -0.57 4.75 3.46
N GLN A 116 -0.50 6.03 3.12
CA GLN A 116 -1.62 6.96 3.32
C GLN A 116 -2.83 6.62 2.43
N ARG A 117 -2.59 6.21 1.18
CA ARG A 117 -3.67 5.80 0.27
C ARG A 117 -4.35 4.51 0.70
N VAL A 118 -3.58 3.49 1.05
CA VAL A 118 -4.15 2.23 1.55
C VAL A 118 -4.96 2.49 2.81
N LYS A 119 -4.43 3.27 3.78
CA LYS A 119 -5.14 3.60 5.02
C LYS A 119 -6.53 4.21 4.81
N THR A 120 -6.72 4.95 3.71
CA THR A 120 -7.98 5.63 3.39
C THR A 120 -8.88 4.83 2.46
N PHE A 121 -8.33 3.86 1.72
CA PHE A 121 -9.06 3.08 0.73
C PHE A 121 -9.45 1.68 1.21
N SER A 122 -8.53 0.94 1.84
CA SER A 122 -8.71 -0.47 2.14
C SER A 122 -8.00 -0.93 3.42
N TRP A 123 -8.38 -2.10 3.92
CA TRP A 123 -7.69 -2.72 5.05
C TRP A 123 -7.63 -4.23 4.92
N TRP A 124 -6.51 -4.77 5.39
CA TRP A 124 -6.29 -6.19 5.69
C TRP A 124 -5.36 -6.30 6.91
N PRO A 125 -5.31 -7.46 7.59
CA PRO A 125 -4.34 -7.66 8.66
C PRO A 125 -2.91 -7.48 8.15
N ASN A 126 -2.06 -6.82 8.94
CA ASN A 126 -0.65 -6.57 8.61
C ASN A 126 -0.41 -5.80 7.29
N TRP A 127 -1.38 -4.98 6.86
CA TRP A 127 -1.30 -4.27 5.57
C TRP A 127 -0.04 -3.40 5.40
N ARG A 128 0.45 -2.78 6.48
CA ARG A 128 1.70 -2.00 6.45
C ARG A 128 2.91 -2.85 6.06
N LYS A 129 3.00 -4.08 6.60
CA LYS A 129 4.07 -5.03 6.27
C LYS A 129 3.99 -5.43 4.79
N TYR A 130 2.78 -5.67 4.28
CA TYR A 130 2.57 -6.02 2.87
C TYR A 130 2.95 -4.89 1.92
N VAL A 131 2.62 -3.64 2.28
CA VAL A 131 3.04 -2.45 1.50
C VAL A 131 4.57 -2.36 1.45
N ALA A 132 5.24 -2.53 2.59
CA ALA A 132 6.70 -2.50 2.67
C ALA A 132 7.35 -3.59 1.82
N GLU A 133 6.87 -4.84 1.92
CA GLU A 133 7.34 -5.97 1.10
C GLU A 133 7.16 -5.70 -0.40
N TYR A 134 5.99 -5.21 -0.80
CA TYR A 134 5.71 -4.85 -2.19
C TYR A 134 6.66 -3.76 -2.69
N TYR A 135 6.83 -2.68 -1.93
CA TYR A 135 7.68 -1.55 -2.31
C TYR A 135 9.14 -1.97 -2.44
N GLN A 136 9.67 -2.72 -1.48
CA GLN A 136 11.04 -3.25 -1.51
C GLN A 136 11.29 -4.13 -2.74
N THR A 137 10.36 -5.05 -3.05
CA THR A 137 10.45 -5.93 -4.22
C THR A 137 10.57 -5.12 -5.52
N LYS A 138 9.81 -4.03 -5.64
CA LYS A 138 9.82 -3.16 -6.82
C LYS A 138 11.06 -2.29 -6.90
N GLN A 139 11.59 -1.82 -5.78
CA GLN A 139 12.85 -1.08 -5.73
C GLN A 139 14.04 -1.96 -6.10
N SER A 140 14.11 -3.20 -5.57
CA SER A 140 15.16 -4.16 -5.92
C SER A 140 15.12 -4.53 -7.41
N HIS A 141 13.92 -4.71 -7.99
CA HIS A 141 13.80 -4.95 -9.43
C HIS A 141 14.29 -3.77 -10.27
N ARG A 142 14.11 -2.52 -9.81
CA ARG A 142 14.62 -1.32 -10.50
C ARG A 142 16.13 -1.18 -10.41
N GLN A 143 16.75 -1.52 -9.28
CA GLN A 143 18.21 -1.48 -9.13
C GLN A 143 18.92 -2.53 -10.00
N ASN A 144 18.24 -3.64 -10.32
CA ASN A 144 18.76 -4.70 -11.18
C ASN A 144 18.54 -4.47 -12.69
N VAL A 145 17.83 -3.41 -13.09
CA VAL A 145 17.58 -3.08 -14.51
C VAL A 145 18.57 -2.00 -15.04
N TRP A 146 19.45 -1.47 -14.18
CA TRP A 146 20.47 -0.47 -14.54
C TRP A 146 21.92 -0.98 -14.43
N VAL A 147 22.15 -2.25 -14.73
CA VAL A 147 23.50 -2.75 -15.00
C VAL A 147 23.41 -3.81 -16.08
N ASP A 148 23.50 -3.38 -17.34
CA ASP A 148 24.02 -4.15 -18.48
C ASP A 148 24.07 -3.24 -19.72
N ASP A 149 24.82 -2.14 -19.62
CA ASP A 149 25.39 -1.49 -20.80
C ASP A 149 26.93 -1.55 -20.67
N PRO A 150 27.61 -2.41 -21.45
CA PRO A 150 29.06 -2.53 -21.39
C PRO A 150 29.82 -1.30 -21.95
N ASN A 151 29.13 -0.24 -22.39
CA ASN A 151 29.76 0.89 -23.09
C ASN A 151 29.73 2.26 -22.39
N ILE A 152 29.25 2.40 -21.14
CA ILE A 152 29.34 3.68 -20.43
C ILE A 152 30.31 3.57 -19.25
N ARG A 153 31.60 3.66 -19.56
CA ARG A 153 32.68 3.76 -18.56
C ARG A 153 33.17 5.20 -18.46
N THR A 154 32.51 6.03 -17.65
CA THR A 154 33.17 7.20 -17.04
C THR A 154 32.52 7.53 -15.70
N LYS A 155 33.29 7.29 -14.62
CA LYS A 155 33.01 7.85 -13.29
C LYS A 155 33.31 9.35 -13.36
N ILE A 156 32.33 10.19 -13.04
CA ILE A 156 32.56 11.60 -12.70
C ILE A 156 32.80 11.66 -11.19
N PRO A 157 34.01 11.97 -10.69
CA PRO A 157 34.20 12.26 -9.28
C PRO A 157 33.77 13.71 -9.00
N MET A 158 32.65 13.88 -8.30
CA MET A 158 32.32 15.14 -7.62
C MET A 158 33.19 15.23 -6.37
N GLY A 159 34.01 16.28 -6.31
CA GLY A 159 35.02 16.48 -5.28
C GLY A 159 34.45 16.76 -3.89
N ASN A 160 35.26 16.46 -2.88
CA ASN A 160 35.16 17.05 -1.55
C ASN A 160 36.47 17.78 -1.25
N SER A 161 36.31 19.06 -0.95
CA SER A 161 37.32 19.98 -0.43
C SER A 161 37.58 19.76 1.06
N SER A 162 38.84 19.68 1.48
CA SER A 162 39.36 20.32 2.72
C SER A 162 40.86 20.02 2.97
N HIS A 163 41.64 21.09 3.19
CA HIS A 163 42.95 21.21 3.89
C HIS A 163 44.14 20.39 3.37
N GLY A 164 45.38 20.88 3.22
CA GLY A 164 46.10 22.09 3.62
C GLY A 164 47.60 21.73 3.70
N LEU A 165 48.50 22.72 3.51
CA LEU A 165 49.98 22.66 3.59
C LEU A 165 50.65 21.99 2.36
N GLY A 166 51.67 22.51 1.67
CA GLY A 166 52.58 23.63 1.89
C GLY A 166 53.94 23.23 1.27
N ASN A 167 54.58 24.17 0.56
CA ASN A 167 55.99 24.17 0.09
C ASN A 167 56.34 23.23 -1.09
N SER A 168 57.29 23.49 -1.98
CA SER A 168 58.09 24.65 -2.41
C SER A 168 59.06 24.11 -3.49
N LEU A 169 59.45 24.97 -4.44
CA LEU A 169 60.67 24.94 -5.27
C LEU A 169 60.79 24.10 -6.58
N THR A 170 61.15 24.87 -7.61
CA THR A 170 62.18 24.67 -8.68
C THR A 170 61.87 23.89 -9.95
N SER A 171 61.56 24.67 -11.00
CA SER A 171 62.34 24.93 -12.23
C SER A 171 63.18 23.83 -12.94
N ARG A 172 62.96 23.76 -14.27
CA ARG A 172 63.85 23.37 -15.41
C ARG A 172 64.19 21.88 -15.55
N TRP A 173 64.21 21.29 -16.75
CA TRP A 173 65.00 21.63 -17.96
C TRP A 173 64.29 21.08 -19.23
N ARG A 174 64.26 21.80 -20.35
CA ARG A 174 65.14 21.56 -21.52
C ARG A 174 66.54 21.06 -21.21
#